data_AF-A0A956YQ86-F1
#
_entry.id   AF-A0A956YQ86-F1
#
_cell.length_a   1.000
_cell.length_b   1.000
_cell.length_c   1.000
_cell.angle_alpha   90.00
_cell.angle_beta   90.00
_cell.angle_gamma   90.00
#
_symmetry.space_group_name_H-M   'P 1'
#
loop_
_entity.id
_entity.type
_entity.pdbx_description
1 polymer ?
#
loop_
_entity_poly.entity_id
_entity_poly.type
_entity_poly.pdbx_seq_one_letter_code
_entity_poly.pdbx_strand_id
1 'polypeptide(L)'
;FEPGVLEMLRQGLCDVTTKSYGTAEYVFRNSPLQALGVCGKTGTAQAGGDGTLLPFAWFASWAPRETPQIAVVVVVENAGEGSAVAAPIARQILESYFFEESRIQN
;
A
#
# COMPACT_ATOMS: atom_id res chain seq x y z
N PHE A 1 -24.77 1.18 2.61
CA PHE A 1 -24.21 1.67 1.33
C PHE A 1 -25.14 1.23 0.22
N GLU A 2 -25.31 2.04 -0.83
CA GLU A 2 -25.98 1.61 -2.06
C GLU A 2 -25.34 0.31 -2.60
N PRO A 3 -26.11 -0.60 -3.23
CA PRO A 3 -25.56 -1.77 -3.88
C PRO A 3 -24.42 -1.38 -4.85
N GLY A 4 -23.27 -2.06 -4.75
CA GLY A 4 -22.11 -1.82 -5.62
C GLY A 4 -21.13 -0.74 -5.15
N VAL A 5 -21.48 0.12 -4.19
CA VAL A 5 -20.53 1.15 -3.68
C VAL A 5 -19.30 0.53 -3.04
N LEU A 6 -19.49 -0.53 -2.25
CA LEU A 6 -18.36 -1.21 -1.62
C LEU A 6 -17.42 -1.81 -2.66
N GLU A 7 -17.95 -2.37 -3.75
CA GLU A 7 -17.13 -2.93 -4.81
C GLU A 7 -16.37 -1.85 -5.57
N MET A 8 -17.01 -0.70 -5.86
CA MET A 8 -16.33 0.44 -6.46
C MET A 8 -15.18 0.95 -5.59
N LEU A 9 -15.39 1.03 -4.26
CA LEU A 9 -14.34 1.42 -3.32
C LEU A 9 -13.19 0.40 -3.31
N ARG A 10 -13.49 -0.90 -3.25
CA ARG A 10 -12.47 -1.96 -3.29
C ARG A 10 -11.67 -1.88 -4.60
N GLN A 11 -12.37 -1.76 -5.73
CA GLN A 11 -11.72 -1.60 -7.04
C GLN A 11 -10.79 -0.41 -7.06
N GLY A 12 -11.26 0.76 -6.61
CA GLY A 12 -10.44 1.97 -6.56
C GLY A 12 -9.20 1.83 -5.68
N LEU A 13 -9.31 1.13 -4.54
CA LEU A 13 -8.16 0.82 -3.68
C LEU A 13 -7.17 -0.13 -4.36
N CYS A 14 -7.65 -1.12 -5.12
CA CYS A 14 -6.76 -2.02 -5.87
C CYS A 14 -6.10 -1.31 -7.07
N ASP A 15 -6.76 -0.33 -7.67
CA ASP A 15 -6.19 0.40 -8.80
C ASP A 15 -4.97 1.25 -8.43
N VAL A 16 -4.86 1.68 -7.16
CA VAL A 16 -3.71 2.44 -6.63
C VAL A 16 -2.37 1.71 -6.82
N THR A 17 -2.37 0.38 -6.81
CA THR A 17 -1.18 -0.47 -6.89
C THR A 17 -1.08 -1.28 -8.19
N THR A 18 -2.16 -1.36 -8.97
CA THR A 18 -2.25 -2.25 -10.15
C THR A 18 -2.46 -1.53 -11.47
N LYS A 19 -2.91 -0.27 -11.48
CA LYS A 19 -3.12 0.51 -12.70
C LYS A 19 -2.01 1.52 -12.90
N SER A 20 -1.66 1.79 -14.15
CA SER A 20 -0.58 2.72 -14.53
C SER A 20 -0.74 4.15 -13.99
N TYR A 21 -1.97 4.55 -13.63
CA TYR A 21 -2.27 5.84 -12.99
C TYR A 21 -2.29 5.78 -11.46
N GLY A 22 -2.11 4.60 -10.87
CA GLY A 22 -2.10 4.37 -9.43
C GLY A 22 -0.86 4.97 -8.78
N THR A 23 -1.03 5.68 -7.67
CA THR A 23 0.05 6.39 -6.98
C THR A 23 1.13 5.49 -6.41
N ALA A 24 0.85 4.19 -6.21
CA ALA A 24 1.80 3.21 -5.71
C ALA A 24 2.09 2.09 -6.71
N GLU A 25 1.59 2.16 -7.95
CA GLU A 25 1.78 1.09 -8.95
C GLU A 25 3.25 0.74 -9.13
N TYR A 26 4.11 1.75 -9.29
CA TYR A 26 5.53 1.53 -9.53
C TYR A 26 6.25 0.82 -8.38
N VAL A 27 5.70 0.91 -7.16
CA VAL A 27 6.24 0.22 -5.97
C VAL A 27 5.94 -1.27 -6.06
N PHE A 28 4.76 -1.65 -6.54
CA PHE A 28 4.30 -3.04 -6.61
C PHE A 28 4.58 -3.69 -7.97
N ARG A 29 4.96 -2.91 -8.99
CA ARG A 29 5.33 -3.44 -10.29
C ARG A 29 6.47 -4.45 -10.19
N ASN A 30 6.36 -5.55 -10.92
CA ASN A 30 7.30 -6.67 -10.92
C ASN A 30 7.49 -7.34 -9.54
N SER A 31 6.61 -7.12 -8.56
CA SER A 31 6.57 -7.88 -7.32
C SER A 31 5.67 -9.12 -7.49
N PRO A 32 6.00 -10.27 -6.87
CA PRO A 32 5.08 -11.42 -6.81
C PRO A 32 3.75 -11.07 -6.12
N LEU A 33 3.70 -10.00 -5.33
CA LEU A 33 2.46 -9.49 -4.73
C LEU A 33 1.40 -9.05 -5.74
N GLN A 34 1.77 -8.77 -7.00
CA GLN A 34 0.77 -8.45 -8.04
C GLN A 34 -0.23 -9.59 -8.24
N ALA A 35 0.21 -10.85 -8.12
CA ALA A 35 -0.65 -12.01 -8.24
C ALA A 35 -1.70 -12.11 -7.12
N LEU A 36 -1.41 -11.51 -5.96
CA LEU A 36 -2.34 -11.48 -4.81
C LEU A 36 -3.33 -10.32 -4.89
N GLY A 37 -3.06 -9.29 -5.69
CA GLY A 37 -3.86 -8.07 -5.75
C GLY A 37 -3.83 -7.31 -4.42
N VAL A 38 -2.71 -6.63 -4.15
CA VAL A 38 -2.62 -5.71 -2.98
C VAL A 38 -3.51 -4.50 -3.25
N CYS A 39 -4.41 -4.17 -2.34
CA CYS A 39 -5.29 -3.00 -2.48
C CYS A 39 -4.98 -2.01 -1.37
N GLY A 40 -4.87 -0.72 -1.68
CA GLY A 40 -4.45 0.26 -0.69
C GLY A 40 -4.63 1.71 -1.11
N LYS A 41 -4.13 2.62 -0.27
CA LYS A 41 -4.20 4.06 -0.50
C LYS A 41 -2.97 4.75 0.07
N THR A 42 -2.37 5.61 -0.74
CA THR A 42 -1.34 6.55 -0.30
C THR A 42 -1.98 7.72 0.45
N GLY A 43 -1.29 8.22 1.48
CA GLY A 43 -1.63 9.44 2.17
C GLY A 43 -0.38 10.26 2.48
N THR A 44 -0.59 11.56 2.58
CA THR A 44 0.43 12.55 2.95
C THR A 44 -0.27 13.49 3.92
N ALA A 45 0.16 13.55 5.18
CA ALA A 45 -0.45 14.44 6.17
C ALA A 45 0.55 15.55 6.52
N GLN A 46 0.17 16.81 6.32
CA GLN A 46 1.07 17.92 6.64
C GLN A 46 1.45 17.88 8.12
N ALA A 47 2.74 17.98 8.40
CA ALA A 47 3.22 18.16 9.76
C ALA A 47 2.82 19.56 10.26
N GLY A 48 2.46 19.65 11.55
CA GLY A 48 2.29 20.95 12.20
C GLY A 48 3.64 21.65 12.38
N GLY A 49 3.63 22.97 12.60
CA GLY A 49 4.85 23.77 12.80
C GLY A 49 4.97 24.90 11.78
N ASP A 50 6.19 25.37 11.56
CA ASP A 50 6.52 26.49 10.66
C ASP A 50 6.62 26.09 9.17
N GLY A 51 6.24 24.86 8.83
CA GLY A 51 6.29 24.32 7.46
C GLY A 51 7.66 23.78 7.05
N THR A 52 8.64 23.71 7.96
CA THR A 52 9.96 23.13 7.67
C THR A 52 10.01 21.61 7.76
N LEU A 53 9.07 20.99 8.49
CA LEU A 53 8.96 19.55 8.59
C LEU A 53 8.34 18.95 7.33
N LEU A 54 8.90 17.83 6.88
CA LEU A 54 8.26 17.04 5.84
C LEU A 54 6.90 16.52 6.33
N PRO A 55 5.94 16.24 5.42
CA PRO A 55 4.71 15.55 5.78
C PRO A 55 4.93 14.15 6.39
N PHE A 56 3.92 13.61 7.05
CA PHE A 56 3.86 12.19 7.42
C PHE A 56 3.54 11.37 6.17
N ALA A 57 4.33 10.33 5.93
CA ALA A 57 4.11 9.37 4.86
C ALA A 57 3.16 8.27 5.35
N TRP A 58 2.03 8.09 4.65
CA TRP A 58 1.02 7.08 4.97
C TRP A 58 0.81 6.10 3.82
N PHE A 59 0.65 4.84 4.17
CA PHE A 59 0.09 3.84 3.27
C PHE A 59 -0.72 2.82 4.06
N ALA A 60 -1.99 2.67 3.70
CA ALA A 60 -2.86 1.63 4.24
C ALA A 60 -3.17 0.64 3.11
N SER A 61 -3.03 -0.66 3.38
CA SER A 61 -3.30 -1.71 2.41
C SER A 61 -3.86 -2.97 3.03
N TRP A 62 -4.41 -3.83 2.18
CA TRP A 62 -4.79 -5.19 2.49
C TRP A 62 -4.55 -6.10 1.30
N ALA A 63 -4.38 -7.39 1.57
CA ALA A 63 -4.18 -8.42 0.57
C ALA A 63 -4.54 -9.81 1.13
N PRO A 64 -4.83 -10.81 0.27
CA PRO A 64 -5.15 -10.71 -1.17
C PRO A 64 -6.51 -10.05 -1.45
N ARG A 65 -6.75 -9.54 -2.67
CA ARG A 65 -8.02 -8.90 -3.07
C ARG A 65 -9.25 -9.78 -2.85
N GLU A 66 -9.18 -11.03 -3.29
CA GLU A 66 -10.37 -11.90 -3.32
C GLU A 66 -10.72 -12.44 -1.93
N THR A 67 -9.73 -12.93 -1.19
CA THR A 67 -9.89 -13.43 0.17
C THR A 67 -8.91 -12.71 1.09
N PRO A 68 -9.26 -11.51 1.62
CA PRO A 68 -8.38 -10.74 2.52
C PRO A 68 -7.83 -11.59 3.66
N GLN A 69 -6.51 -11.54 3.88
CA GLN A 69 -5.87 -12.24 5.00
C GLN A 69 -5.18 -11.30 5.98
N ILE A 70 -4.59 -10.21 5.48
CA ILE A 70 -3.87 -9.23 6.29
C ILE A 70 -4.17 -7.81 5.82
N ALA A 71 -4.20 -6.88 6.78
CA ALA A 71 -4.19 -5.44 6.55
C ALA A 71 -2.94 -4.83 7.21
N VAL A 72 -2.28 -3.91 6.51
CA VAL A 72 -1.04 -3.25 6.94
C VAL A 72 -1.24 -1.74 6.83
N VAL A 73 -0.91 -1.01 7.89
CA VAL A 73 -0.85 0.46 7.87
C VAL A 73 0.55 0.88 8.28
N VAL A 74 1.21 1.63 7.40
CA VAL A 74 2.52 2.21 7.66
C VAL A 74 2.39 3.72 7.77
N VAL A 75 2.98 4.25 8.83
CA VAL A 75 3.10 5.69 9.11
C VAL A 75 4.56 5.98 9.38
N VAL A 76 5.12 6.96 8.69
CA VAL A 76 6.47 7.44 8.96
C VAL A 76 6.41 8.95 9.17
N GLU A 77 6.78 9.39 10.37
CA GLU A 77 6.75 10.79 10.74
C GLU A 77 7.78 11.59 9.95
N ASN A 78 7.38 12.79 9.50
CA ASN A 78 8.26 13.73 8.84
C ASN A 78 9.11 13.13 7.70
N ALA A 79 8.51 12.27 6.88
CA ALA A 79 9.19 11.49 5.84
C ALA A 79 8.73 11.77 4.41
N GLY A 80 7.76 12.68 4.23
CA GLY A 80 7.27 13.09 2.92
C GLY A 80 6.18 12.19 2.37
N GLU A 81 6.35 11.73 1.13
CA GLU A 81 5.28 11.13 0.35
C GLU A 81 4.98 9.66 0.70
N GLY A 82 3.71 9.33 0.89
CA GLY A 82 3.25 7.97 1.19
C GLY A 82 3.65 6.93 0.14
N SER A 83 3.65 7.29 -1.15
CA SER A 83 4.08 6.40 -2.24
C SER A 83 5.59 6.13 -2.24
N ALA A 84 6.40 7.11 -1.85
CA ALA A 84 7.85 7.00 -1.89
C ALA A 84 8.44 6.33 -0.65
N VAL A 85 7.77 6.42 0.50
CA VAL A 85 8.29 5.92 1.78
C VAL A 85 7.42 4.81 2.37
N ALA A 86 6.15 5.07 2.65
CA ALA A 86 5.30 4.14 3.38
C ALA A 86 4.90 2.90 2.55
N ALA A 87 4.61 3.08 1.25
CA ALA A 87 4.24 1.98 0.37
C ALA A 87 5.37 0.94 0.17
N PRO A 88 6.66 1.32 -0.04
CA PRO A 88 7.77 0.37 -0.08
C PRO A 88 7.97 -0.43 1.21
N ILE A 89 7.71 0.16 2.38
CA ILE A 89 7.77 -0.55 3.67
C ILE A 89 6.63 -1.57 3.75
N ALA A 90 5.39 -1.16 3.40
CA ALA A 90 4.25 -2.07 3.37
C ALA A 90 4.47 -3.23 2.38
N ARG A 91 5.08 -2.98 1.22
CA ARG A 91 5.48 -4.02 0.27
C ARG A 91 6.39 -5.05 0.92
N GLN A 92 7.44 -4.63 1.63
CA GLN A 92 8.37 -5.55 2.29
C GLN A 92 7.69 -6.40 3.37
N ILE A 93 6.81 -5.80 4.17
CA ILE A 93 6.02 -6.52 5.18
C ILE A 93 5.15 -7.59 4.51
N LEU A 94 4.45 -7.23 3.43
CA LEU A 94 3.60 -8.15 2.69
C LEU A 94 4.42 -9.25 2.00
N GLU A 95 5.57 -8.93 1.40
CA GLU A 95 6.46 -9.93 0.80
C GLU A 95 6.99 -10.91 1.83
N SER A 96 7.35 -10.46 3.03
CA SER A 96 7.70 -11.33 4.15
C SER A 96 6.50 -12.21 4.56
N TYR A 97 5.33 -11.62 4.81
CA TYR A 97 4.14 -12.37 5.22
C TYR A 97 3.73 -13.49 4.24
N PHE A 98 3.84 -13.27 2.92
CA PHE A 98 3.39 -14.23 1.92
C PHE A 98 4.50 -15.14 1.35
N PHE A 99 5.78 -14.76 1.44
CA PHE A 99 6.86 -15.45 0.72
C PHE A 99 8.12 -15.76 1.55
N GLU A 100 8.13 -15.49 2.86
CA GLU A 100 9.31 -15.73 3.71
C GLU A 100 9.67 -17.21 3.85
N GLU A 101 8.70 -18.13 3.87
CA GLU A 101 8.98 -19.59 3.85
C GLU A 101 9.70 -20.04 2.56
N SER A 102 9.45 -19.36 1.43
CA SER A 102 10.08 -19.66 0.13
C SER A 102 11.54 -19.21 0.06
N ARG A 103 11.99 -18.39 1.01
CA ARG A 103 13.32 -17.76 1.01
C ARG A 103 14.33 -18.52 1.90
N ILE A 104 13.86 -19.41 2.77
CA ILE A 104 14.69 -20.22 3.69
C ILE A 104 15.12 -21.55 3.03
N GLN A 105 14.49 -21.96 1.93
CA GLN A 105 14.79 -23.21 1.22
C GLN A 105 15.76 -23.09 0.02
N ASN A 106 16.37 -21.92 -0.19
CA ASN A 106 17.38 -21.68 -1.24
C ASN A 106 18.69 -21.15 -0.64
#